data_AF-A0AAV5SGG3-F1
#
_entry.id   AF-A0AAV5SGG3-F1
#
_cell.length_a   1.000
_cell.length_b   1.000
_cell.length_c   1.000
_cell.angle_alpha   90.00
_cell.angle_beta   90.00
_cell.angle_gamma   90.00
#
_symmetry.space_group_name_H-M   'P 1'
#
loop_
_entity.id
_entity.type
_entity.pdbx_description
1 polymer ?
#
loop_
_entity_poly.entity_id
_entity_poly.type
_entity_poly.pdbx_seq_one_letter_code
_entity_poly.pdbx_strand_id
1 'polypeptide(L)'
;FHPQVQQFAGGKWKCEADVEFVLLNKATNYSSKRHFTWDDGKPIRGMNGTHYFSDLTNSKYGYINNNKIILEFRVNDISVEGIDPTPILDLSKFSSPIELNNVTLLIGEQSLCVSKDYLAVHSPVFAAMFFGKFVENGK
;
A
#
# COMPACT_ATOMS: atom_id res chain seq x y z
N PHE A 1 7.30 -10.34 -10.86
CA PHE A 1 6.63 -9.54 -9.81
C PHE A 1 5.32 -8.99 -10.37
N HIS A 2 4.21 -9.66 -10.08
CA HIS A 2 2.87 -9.10 -10.27
C HIS A 2 2.48 -8.43 -8.95
N PRO A 3 1.91 -7.21 -8.93
CA PRO A 3 1.32 -6.68 -7.72
C PRO A 3 0.12 -7.56 -7.36
N GLN A 4 0.26 -8.36 -6.30
CA GLN A 4 -0.87 -9.02 -5.68
C GLN A 4 -1.67 -7.92 -4.99
N VAL A 5 -2.82 -7.56 -5.56
CA VAL A 5 -3.83 -6.80 -4.83
C VAL A 5 -4.20 -7.66 -3.64
N GLN A 6 -3.88 -7.18 -2.44
CA GLN A 6 -4.09 -7.93 -1.21
C GLN A 6 -5.60 -8.17 -1.07
N GLN A 7 -6.03 -9.41 -1.28
CA GLN A 7 -7.41 -9.81 -1.11
C GLN A 7 -7.73 -9.68 0.38
N PHE A 8 -8.59 -8.70 0.73
CA PHE A 8 -9.07 -8.54 2.09
C PHE A 8 -9.79 -9.83 2.52
N ALA A 9 -9.52 -10.28 3.75
CA ALA A 9 -10.03 -11.54 4.26
C ALA A 9 -11.58 -11.55 4.29
N GLY A 10 -12.19 -12.22 3.32
CA GLY A 10 -13.52 -12.85 3.44
C GLY A 10 -14.77 -11.97 3.62
N GLY A 11 -14.66 -10.64 3.62
CA GLY A 11 -15.80 -9.72 3.71
C GLY A 11 -16.04 -8.96 2.39
N LYS A 12 -17.32 -8.77 2.02
CA LYS A 12 -17.67 -7.80 0.98
C LYS A 12 -17.24 -6.42 1.47
N TRP A 13 -16.25 -5.81 0.82
CA TRP A 13 -15.82 -4.46 1.15
C TRP A 13 -16.58 -3.43 0.31
N LYS A 14 -16.72 -2.23 0.86
CA LYS A 14 -17.24 -1.06 0.17
C LYS A 14 -16.50 0.18 0.64
N CYS A 15 -16.14 1.07 -0.28
CA CYS A 15 -15.53 2.36 0.02
C CYS A 15 -16.25 3.46 -0.74
N GLU A 16 -16.59 4.54 -0.04
CA GLU A 16 -17.07 5.78 -0.64
C GLU A 16 -16.01 6.86 -0.42
N ALA A 17 -15.61 7.54 -1.48
CA ALA A 17 -14.70 8.66 -1.37
C ALA A 17 -15.04 9.75 -2.39
N ASP A 18 -14.67 10.95 -2.02
CA ASP A 18 -14.60 12.09 -2.90
C ASP A 18 -13.18 12.19 -3.49
N VAL A 19 -13.06 12.12 -4.81
CA VAL A 19 -11.77 12.24 -5.51
C VAL A 19 -11.75 13.52 -6.32
N GLU A 20 -10.79 14.40 -6.01
CA GLU A 20 -10.43 15.54 -6.86
C GLU A 20 -9.24 15.17 -7.74
N PHE A 21 -9.42 15.34 -9.05
CA PHE A 21 -8.39 15.18 -10.07
C PHE A 21 -7.87 16.56 -10.39
N VAL A 22 -6.57 16.77 -10.21
CA VAL A 22 -5.94 18.06 -10.48
C VAL A 22 -4.91 17.85 -11.59
N LEU A 23 -5.14 18.52 -12.72
CA LEU A 23 -4.18 18.61 -13.80
C LEU A 23 -3.32 19.85 -13.58
N LEU A 24 -2.05 19.62 -13.26
CA LEU A 24 -1.14 20.71 -12.90
C LEU A 24 -0.71 21.50 -14.13
N ASN A 25 -0.68 22.82 -13.95
CA ASN A 25 -0.29 23.79 -14.97
C ASN A 25 0.51 24.90 -14.28
N LYS A 26 1.51 25.47 -14.97
CA LYS A 26 2.32 26.56 -14.41
C LYS A 26 1.51 27.83 -14.11
N ALA A 27 0.46 28.10 -14.88
CA ALA A 27 -0.36 29.30 -14.74
C ALA A 27 -1.57 29.05 -13.85
N THR A 28 -2.40 28.07 -14.19
CA THR A 28 -3.61 27.76 -13.41
C THR A 28 -3.98 26.31 -13.58
N ASN A 29 -4.03 25.57 -12.48
CA ASN A 29 -4.41 24.17 -12.47
C ASN A 29 -5.87 24.03 -12.91
N TYR A 30 -6.16 22.95 -13.63
CA TYR A 30 -7.52 22.48 -13.79
C TYR A 30 -7.81 21.49 -12.66
N SER A 31 -8.99 21.56 -12.04
CA SER A 31 -9.45 20.48 -11.17
C SER A 31 -10.89 20.06 -11.43
N SER A 32 -11.18 18.80 -11.15
CA SER A 32 -12.52 18.22 -11.22
C SER A 32 -12.72 17.25 -10.08
N LYS A 33 -13.79 17.46 -9.31
CA LYS A 33 -14.16 16.59 -8.19
C LYS A 33 -15.29 15.65 -8.60
N ARG A 34 -15.21 14.40 -8.16
CA ARG A 34 -16.21 13.36 -8.36
C ARG A 34 -16.34 12.48 -7.14
N HIS A 35 -17.56 12.02 -6.89
CA HIS A 35 -17.85 11.03 -5.88
C HIS A 35 -17.73 9.62 -6.48
N PHE A 36 -17.07 8.72 -5.78
CA PHE A 36 -16.91 7.33 -6.17
C PHE A 36 -17.38 6.39 -5.08
N THR A 37 -17.95 5.28 -5.53
CA THR A 37 -18.26 4.12 -4.70
C THR A 37 -17.59 2.91 -5.33
N TRP A 38 -16.70 2.27 -4.58
CA TRP A 38 -16.06 1.02 -4.96
C TRP A 38 -16.56 -0.11 -4.05
N ASP A 39 -16.75 -1.29 -4.62
CA ASP A 39 -17.14 -2.49 -3.91
C ASP A 39 -16.55 -3.73 -4.59
N ASP A 40 -16.51 -4.84 -3.85
CA ASP A 40 -15.91 -6.13 -4.25
C ASP A 40 -16.46 -6.73 -5.55
N GLY A 41 -17.64 -6.28 -6.00
CA GLY A 41 -18.32 -6.81 -7.18
C GLY A 41 -18.18 -5.96 -8.44
N LYS A 42 -17.57 -4.77 -8.37
CA LYS A 42 -17.54 -3.82 -9.49
C LYS A 42 -16.13 -3.57 -10.01
N PRO A 43 -15.95 -3.45 -11.34
CA PRO A 43 -14.67 -3.03 -11.90
C PRO A 43 -14.32 -1.63 -11.37
N ILE A 44 -13.04 -1.40 -11.12
CA ILE A 44 -12.53 -0.10 -10.72
C ILE A 44 -12.92 0.93 -11.79
N ARG A 45 -13.75 1.89 -11.40
CA ARG A 45 -14.15 2.98 -12.29
C ARG A 45 -13.09 4.07 -12.24
N GLY A 46 -12.47 4.34 -13.38
CA GLY A 46 -11.70 5.55 -13.60
C GLY A 46 -12.57 6.72 -14.05
N MET A 47 -11.94 7.84 -14.37
CA MET A 47 -12.62 8.99 -14.95
C MET A 47 -12.33 9.05 -16.46
N ASN A 48 -13.38 8.99 -17.28
CA ASN A 48 -13.24 9.11 -18.72
C ASN A 48 -13.38 10.58 -19.16
N GLY A 49 -12.53 11.00 -20.10
CA GLY A 49 -12.81 12.15 -20.97
C GLY A 49 -12.76 13.54 -20.33
N THR A 50 -11.87 13.80 -19.37
CA THR A 50 -11.70 15.17 -18.86
C THR A 50 -11.01 16.11 -19.84
N HIS A 51 -10.07 15.62 -20.63
CA HIS A 51 -9.31 16.38 -21.62
C HIS A 51 -8.97 15.51 -22.82
N TYR A 52 -8.93 16.12 -24.01
CA TYR A 52 -8.33 15.45 -25.16
C TYR A 52 -6.82 15.40 -25.00
N PHE A 53 -6.21 14.27 -25.39
CA PHE A 53 -4.76 14.10 -25.35
C PHE A 53 -4.03 15.16 -26.20
N SER A 54 -4.65 15.60 -27.30
CA SER A 54 -4.14 16.72 -28.12
C SER A 54 -3.99 18.01 -27.32
N ASP A 55 -4.90 18.30 -26.40
CA ASP A 55 -4.88 19.52 -25.60
C ASP A 55 -3.84 19.40 -24.48
N LEU A 56 -3.70 18.21 -23.89
CA LEU A 56 -2.69 17.94 -22.87
C LEU A 56 -1.26 18.08 -23.43
N THR A 57 -1.05 17.70 -24.68
CA THR A 57 0.27 17.71 -25.34
C THR A 57 0.56 18.99 -26.11
N ASN A 58 -0.44 19.87 -26.29
CA ASN A 58 -0.24 21.16 -26.91
C ASN A 58 0.38 22.15 -25.91
N SER A 59 1.62 22.55 -26.18
CA SER A 59 2.40 23.45 -25.33
C SER A 59 1.74 24.81 -25.10
N LYS A 60 0.81 25.24 -25.97
CA LYS A 60 0.05 26.47 -25.80
C LYS A 60 -0.81 26.47 -24.54
N TYR A 61 -1.33 25.31 -24.14
CA TYR A 61 -2.18 25.21 -22.96
C TYR A 61 -1.39 25.08 -21.65
N GLY A 62 -0.10 24.75 -21.72
CA GLY A 62 0.80 24.76 -20.55
C GLY A 62 0.70 23.56 -19.60
N TYR A 63 -0.03 22.50 -19.97
CA TYR A 63 -0.15 21.28 -19.18
C TYR A 63 1.04 20.32 -19.33
N ILE A 64 1.68 20.32 -20.50
CA ILE A 64 2.92 19.58 -20.73
C ILE A 64 4.14 20.47 -20.46
N ASN A 65 5.04 20.00 -19.62
CA ASN A 65 6.29 20.68 -19.29
C ASN A 65 7.44 19.68 -19.24
N ASN A 66 8.54 19.96 -19.94
CA ASN A 66 9.68 19.03 -20.08
C ASN A 66 9.25 17.61 -20.46
N ASN A 67 8.31 17.51 -21.41
CA ASN A 67 7.71 16.25 -21.87
C ASN A 67 7.02 15.43 -20.77
N LYS A 68 6.55 16.09 -19.70
CA LYS A 68 5.83 15.49 -18.59
C LYS A 68 4.50 16.21 -18.39
N ILE A 69 3.46 15.43 -18.11
CA ILE A 69 2.16 15.90 -17.63
C ILE A 69 2.04 15.39 -16.20
N ILE A 70 1.68 16.27 -15.26
CA ILE A 70 1.52 15.90 -13.85
C ILE A 70 0.04 15.90 -13.50
N LEU A 71 -0.42 14.75 -13.00
CA LEU A 71 -1.77 14.54 -12.50
C LEU A 71 -1.69 14.26 -11.01
N GLU A 72 -2.42 15.02 -10.21
CA GLU A 72 -2.54 14.85 -8.77
C GLU A 72 -3.95 14.36 -8.45
N PHE A 73 -4.05 13.37 -7.56
CA PHE A 73 -5.32 12.88 -7.03
C PHE A 73 -5.39 13.23 -5.57
N ARG A 74 -6.43 13.94 -5.16
CA ARG A 74 -6.74 14.20 -3.76
C ARG A 74 -7.95 13.37 -3.39
N VAL A 75 -7.74 12.39 -2.52
CA VAL A 75 -8.77 11.45 -2.11
C VAL A 75 -9.21 11.83 -0.69
N ASN A 76 -10.50 12.02 -0.52
CA ASN A 76 -11.13 12.22 0.78
C ASN A 76 -12.10 11.07 1.03
N ASP A 77 -11.67 10.12 1.85
CA ASP A 77 -12.48 8.97 2.26
C ASP A 77 -13.69 9.44 3.07
N ILE A 78 -14.86 8.95 2.70
CA ILE A 78 -16.13 9.25 3.37
C ILE A 78 -16.54 8.09 4.27
N SER A 79 -16.50 6.87 3.73
CA SER A 79 -16.82 5.66 4.48
C SER A 79 -16.07 4.46 3.92
N VAL A 80 -15.70 3.54 4.81
CA VAL A 80 -15.07 2.26 4.47
C VAL A 80 -15.77 1.18 5.29
N GLU A 81 -16.39 0.22 4.61
CA GLU A 81 -17.13 -0.89 5.20
C GLU A 81 -16.46 -2.22 4.82
N GLY A 82 -16.58 -3.22 5.70
CA GLY A 82 -16.07 -4.57 5.44
C GLY A 82 -14.55 -4.71 5.53
N ILE A 83 -13.84 -3.66 5.95
CA ILE A 83 -12.45 -3.72 6.41
C ILE A 83 -12.50 -3.74 7.94
N ASP A 84 -12.03 -4.82 8.54
CA ASP A 84 -11.79 -4.85 9.99
C ASP A 84 -10.65 -3.86 10.29
N PRO A 85 -10.90 -2.78 11.05
CA PRO A 85 -9.88 -1.80 11.38
C PRO A 85 -8.84 -2.33 12.37
N THR A 86 -9.03 -3.54 12.93
CA THR A 86 -7.97 -4.15 13.73
C THR A 86 -6.72 -4.35 12.86
N PRO A 87 -5.54 -3.93 13.36
CA PRO A 87 -4.30 -4.23 12.69
C PRO A 87 -4.23 -5.74 12.46
N ILE A 88 -3.98 -6.14 11.21
CA ILE A 88 -3.74 -7.55 10.82
C ILE A 88 -2.67 -8.18 11.73
N LEU A 89 -1.77 -7.34 12.26
CA LEU A 89 -0.77 -7.72 13.22
C LEU A 89 -0.65 -6.64 14.32
N ASP A 90 -1.04 -6.99 15.54
CA ASP A 90 -0.75 -6.21 16.73
C ASP A 90 0.64 -6.57 17.27
N LEU A 91 1.64 -5.74 16.94
CA LEU A 91 3.03 -5.95 17.33
C LEU A 91 3.24 -5.94 18.85
N SER A 92 2.34 -5.31 19.62
CA SER A 92 2.44 -5.28 21.09
C SER A 92 2.33 -6.67 21.71
N LYS A 93 1.65 -7.61 21.03
CA LYS A 93 1.54 -9.02 21.43
C LYS A 93 2.88 -9.77 21.37
N PHE A 94 3.84 -9.24 20.62
CA PHE A 94 5.20 -9.78 20.51
C PHE A 94 6.23 -8.99 21.34
N SER A 95 5.81 -7.90 22.01
CA SER A 95 6.70 -7.09 22.84
C SER A 95 7.00 -7.72 24.20
N SER A 96 6.21 -8.71 24.62
CA SER A 96 6.39 -9.43 25.88
C SER A 96 6.81 -10.89 25.62
N PRO A 97 7.72 -11.45 26.43
CA PRO A 97 8.04 -12.87 26.35
C PRO A 97 6.80 -13.73 26.65
N ILE A 98 6.48 -14.66 25.77
CA ILE A 98 5.54 -15.76 26.00
C ILE A 98 6.39 -17.04 26.04
N GLU A 99 5.95 -18.08 26.74
CA GLU A 99 6.71 -19.34 26.93
C GLU A 99 7.20 -19.98 25.61
N LEU A 100 6.56 -19.68 24.48
CA LEU A 100 6.90 -20.21 23.16
C LEU A 100 7.92 -19.35 22.38
N ASN A 101 8.23 -18.14 22.86
CA ASN A 101 9.22 -17.27 22.24
C ASN A 101 10.62 -17.75 22.62
N ASN A 102 11.47 -17.98 21.62
CA ASN A 102 12.81 -18.52 21.83
C ASN A 102 13.91 -17.71 21.13
N VAL A 103 13.54 -16.64 20.42
CA VAL A 103 14.48 -15.66 19.85
C VAL A 103 13.90 -14.25 19.93
N THR A 104 14.79 -13.25 19.97
CA THR A 104 14.43 -11.83 19.88
C THR A 104 14.91 -11.28 18.55
N LEU A 105 14.00 -10.75 17.73
CA LEU A 105 14.34 -10.02 16.52
C LEU A 105 14.45 -8.53 16.82
N LEU A 106 15.56 -7.93 16.42
CA LEU A 106 15.77 -6.49 16.50
C LEU A 106 15.48 -5.87 15.12
N ILE A 107 14.52 -4.94 15.07
CA ILE A 107 14.13 -4.20 13.86
C ILE A 107 14.22 -2.71 14.16
N GLY A 108 15.32 -2.09 13.72
CA GLY A 108 15.64 -0.71 14.13
C GLY A 108 15.81 -0.63 15.64
N GLU A 109 15.01 0.22 16.30
CA GLU A 109 15.01 0.39 17.77
C GLU A 109 13.99 -0.52 18.48
N GLN A 110 13.26 -1.36 17.74
CA GLN A 110 12.22 -2.22 18.30
C GLN A 110 12.71 -3.67 18.45
N SER A 111 12.34 -4.31 19.57
CA SER A 111 12.59 -5.72 19.83
C SER A 111 11.29 -6.52 19.80
N LEU A 112 11.27 -7.62 19.06
CA LEU A 112 10.14 -8.54 18.97
C LEU A 112 10.55 -9.92 19.51
N CYS A 113 9.86 -10.41 20.52
CA CYS A 113 10.00 -11.78 21.00
C CYS A 113 9.18 -12.71 20.10
N VAL A 114 9.83 -13.68 19.45
CA VAL A 114 9.21 -14.54 18.44
C VAL A 114 9.68 -16.00 18.58
N SER A 115 9.00 -16.90 17.86
CA SER A 115 9.39 -18.31 17.74
C SER A 115 10.20 -18.54 16.46
N LYS A 116 11.45 -18.99 16.61
CA LYS A 116 12.34 -19.35 15.49
C LYS A 116 11.75 -20.46 14.62
N ASP A 117 11.05 -21.42 15.25
CA ASP A 117 10.51 -22.59 14.56
C ASP A 117 9.35 -22.17 13.67
N TYR A 118 8.48 -21.29 14.18
CA TYR A 118 7.41 -20.70 13.40
C TYR A 118 7.94 -19.88 12.20
N LEU A 119 8.94 -19.02 12.44
CA LEU A 119 9.55 -18.22 11.38
C LEU A 119 10.23 -19.08 10.31
N ALA A 120 10.91 -20.15 10.71
CA ALA A 120 11.57 -21.06 9.79
C ALA A 120 10.59 -21.86 8.93
N VAL A 121 9.45 -22.31 9.50
CA VAL A 121 8.40 -22.99 8.74
C VAL A 121 7.83 -22.10 7.63
N HIS A 122 7.68 -20.80 7.90
CA HIS A 122 7.03 -19.86 6.98
C HIS A 122 8.00 -19.04 6.12
N SER A 123 9.31 -19.11 6.35
CA SER A 123 10.31 -18.36 5.58
C SER A 123 11.59 -19.18 5.39
N PRO A 124 11.93 -19.57 4.15
CA PRO A 124 13.19 -20.23 3.84
C PRO A 124 14.42 -19.42 4.26
N VAL A 125 14.30 -18.07 4.27
CA VAL A 125 15.37 -17.18 4.73
C VAL A 125 15.61 -17.35 6.23
N PHE A 126 14.55 -17.37 7.04
CA PHE A 126 14.69 -17.61 8.48
C PHE A 126 15.08 -19.05 8.78
N ALA A 127 14.61 -20.03 7.99
CA ALA A 127 15.06 -21.41 8.13
C ALA A 127 16.57 -21.54 7.90
N ALA A 128 17.09 -20.91 6.84
CA ALA A 128 18.52 -20.85 6.60
C ALA A 128 19.24 -20.07 7.70
N MET A 129 18.74 -18.90 8.11
CA MET A 129 19.38 -18.09 9.16
C MET A 129 19.52 -18.83 10.49
N PHE A 130 18.48 -19.54 10.94
CA PHE A 130 18.48 -20.22 12.24
C PHE A 130 19.05 -21.64 12.21
N PHE A 131 18.92 -22.36 11.10
CA PHE A 131 19.27 -23.79 10.99
C PHE A 131 20.24 -24.10 9.85
N GLY A 132 20.61 -23.11 9.05
CA GLY A 132 21.65 -23.22 8.04
C GLY A 132 23.01 -23.36 8.68
N LYS A 133 23.85 -24.22 8.09
CA LYS A 133 25.22 -24.44 8.53
C LYS A 133 26.13 -23.35 7.97
N PHE A 134 25.92 -22.11 8.39
CA PHE A 134 26.84 -21.04 8.07
C PHE A 134 28.08 -21.17 8.95
N VAL A 135 29.26 -21.23 8.31
CA VAL A 135 30.52 -21.04 9.02
C VAL A 135 30.62 -19.54 9.26
N GLU A 136 30.17 -19.08 10.44
CA GLU A 136 30.54 -17.75 10.89
C GLU A 136 32.04 -17.75 11.10
N ASN A 137 32.78 -17.18 10.15
CA ASN A 137 34.22 -16.99 10.30
C ASN A 137 34.45 -16.00 11.45
N GLY A 138 34.70 -16.55 12.64
CA GLY A 138 35.16 -15.78 13.78
C GLY A 138 36.47 -15.07 13.45
N LYS A 139 36.39 -13.75 13.36
CA LYS A 139 37.50 -12.83 13.56
C LYS A 139 37.04 -11.74 14.50
#